data_AF-A0A9X4B1D6-F1
#
_entry.id   AF-A0A9X4B1D6-F1
#
_cell.length_a   1.000
_cell.length_b   1.000
_cell.length_c   1.000
_cell.angle_alpha   90.00
_cell.angle_beta   90.00
_cell.angle_gamma   90.00
#
_symmetry.space_group_name_H-M   'P 1'
#
loop_
_entity.id
_entity.type
_entity.pdbx_description
1 polymer ?
#
loop_
_entity_poly.entity_id
_entity_poly.type
_entity_poly.pdbx_seq_one_letter_code
_entity_poly.pdbx_strand_id
1 'polypeptide(L)'
;MNDFNLTKEQVFAYFTSDDGCCDYKPSLDAYIIYYNDITITNPKRMLWTIVHELGHILCKHNKINSITELDDDLYDFMEREANYFTSIFLAHPAILRELNIHSSYEIEVFCNLSTQAAKYRYASFKRFTTLRFLTGSDKLIIENFKDFIECKNEDYQEHLNFMSAFQGNFF
;
A
#
# COMPACT_ATOMS: atom_id res chain seq x y z
N MET A 1 -9.89 6.61 15.64
CA MET A 1 -10.72 7.71 16.20
C MET A 1 -11.65 7.21 17.27
N ASN A 2 -12.21 6.00 17.11
CA ASN A 2 -12.99 5.35 18.14
C ASN A 2 -12.23 5.25 19.47
N ASP A 3 -10.93 4.91 19.41
CA ASP A 3 -10.06 4.81 20.59
C ASP A 3 -9.85 6.13 21.35
N PHE A 4 -10.15 7.27 20.70
CA PHE A 4 -10.05 8.61 21.28
C PHE A 4 -11.43 9.23 21.59
N ASN A 5 -12.53 8.47 21.46
CA ASN A 5 -13.92 8.92 21.67
C ASN A 5 -14.30 10.18 20.86
N LEU A 6 -13.76 10.34 19.65
CA LEU A 6 -14.09 11.46 18.77
C LEU A 6 -15.38 11.18 17.99
N THR A 7 -16.26 12.18 17.84
CA THR A 7 -17.47 12.07 16.99
C THR A 7 -17.12 12.22 15.51
N LYS A 8 -18.00 11.73 14.63
CA LYS A 8 -17.85 11.85 13.18
C LYS A 8 -17.64 13.30 12.73
N GLU A 9 -18.38 14.24 13.33
CA GLU A 9 -18.28 15.68 13.03
C GLU A 9 -16.93 16.25 13.47
N GLN A 10 -16.39 15.80 14.60
CA GLN A 10 -15.06 16.21 15.07
C GLN A 10 -13.96 15.66 14.15
N VAL A 11 -14.09 14.41 13.70
CA VAL A 11 -13.17 13.81 12.71
C VAL A 11 -13.10 14.65 11.44
N PHE A 12 -14.26 14.99 10.86
CA PHE A 12 -14.29 15.83 9.66
C PHE A 12 -13.74 17.24 9.88
N ALA A 13 -13.93 17.82 11.06
CA ALA A 13 -13.36 19.13 11.37
C ALA A 13 -11.82 19.11 11.43
N TYR A 14 -11.22 17.97 11.77
CA TYR A 14 -9.76 17.79 11.77
C TYR A 14 -9.20 17.37 10.42
N PHE A 15 -10.04 16.86 9.52
CA PHE A 15 -9.58 16.26 8.28
C PHE A 15 -9.68 17.22 7.10
N THR A 16 -8.65 17.20 6.26
CA THR A 16 -8.69 17.82 4.93
C THR A 16 -9.32 16.90 3.89
N SER A 17 -9.61 15.63 4.23
CA SER A 17 -10.27 14.63 3.37
C SER A 17 -11.24 13.71 4.14
N ASP A 18 -12.11 12.98 3.44
CA ASP A 18 -13.06 12.06 4.09
C ASP A 18 -12.38 10.82 4.72
N ASP A 19 -11.17 10.48 4.29
CA ASP A 19 -10.51 9.22 4.61
C ASP A 19 -9.45 9.35 5.70
N GLY A 20 -8.63 10.41 5.65
CA GLY A 20 -7.50 10.61 6.55
C GLY A 20 -6.76 11.92 6.30
N CYS A 21 -5.78 12.19 7.17
CA CYS A 21 -4.81 13.26 7.01
C CYS A 21 -3.56 12.99 7.85
N CYS A 22 -2.47 13.70 7.57
CA CYS A 22 -1.29 13.73 8.41
C CYS A 22 -0.92 15.16 8.81
N ASP A 23 -0.33 15.27 10.01
CA ASP A 23 0.17 16.54 10.53
C ASP A 23 1.50 16.33 11.28
N TYR A 24 2.32 17.38 11.35
CA TYR A 24 3.53 17.40 12.15
C TYR A 24 3.28 18.17 13.43
N LYS A 25 3.50 17.52 14.59
CA LYS A 25 3.29 18.10 15.92
C LYS A 25 4.63 18.55 16.51
N PRO A 26 4.96 19.85 16.50
CA PRO A 26 6.28 20.33 16.93
C PRO A 26 6.57 20.05 18.40
N SER A 27 5.54 20.06 19.25
CA SER A 27 5.69 19.79 20.69
C SER A 27 6.13 18.36 21.02
N LEU A 28 5.93 17.42 20.09
CA LEU A 28 6.36 16.03 20.23
C LEU A 28 7.52 15.67 19.30
N ASP A 29 7.94 16.60 18.43
CA ASP A 29 8.83 16.34 17.29
C ASP A 29 8.43 15.06 16.51
N ALA A 30 7.13 14.93 16.25
CA ALA A 30 6.55 13.71 15.69
C ALA A 30 5.48 14.01 14.64
N TYR A 31 5.38 13.11 13.66
CA TYR A 31 4.27 13.08 12.73
C TYR A 31 3.12 12.26 13.30
N ILE A 32 1.89 12.73 13.07
CA ILE A 32 0.66 12.04 13.45
C ILE A 32 -0.11 11.76 12.17
N ILE A 33 -0.50 10.49 12.00
CA ILE A 33 -1.42 10.06 10.94
C ILE A 33 -2.77 9.84 11.59
N TYR A 34 -3.79 10.48 11.02
CA TYR A 34 -5.18 10.27 11.36
C TYR A 34 -5.87 9.53 10.22
N TYR A 35 -6.69 8.53 10.56
CA TYR A 35 -7.51 7.79 9.60
C TYR A 35 -8.92 7.61 10.14
N ASN A 36 -9.91 7.62 9.24
CA ASN A 36 -11.32 7.51 9.57
C ASN A 36 -11.72 6.04 9.76
N ASP A 37 -11.68 5.55 11.00
CA ASP A 37 -12.17 4.22 11.39
C ASP A 37 -13.63 4.22 11.83
N ILE A 38 -14.35 5.34 11.68
CA ILE A 38 -15.77 5.47 12.04
C ILE A 38 -16.63 5.06 10.86
N THR A 39 -16.37 5.62 9.68
CA THR A 39 -17.15 5.31 8.46
C THR A 39 -16.45 4.35 7.53
N ILE A 40 -15.12 4.19 7.62
CA ILE A 40 -14.38 3.19 6.84
C ILE A 40 -14.18 1.95 7.70
N THR A 41 -14.95 0.91 7.40
CA THR A 41 -14.88 -0.39 8.08
C THR A 41 -14.03 -1.41 7.30
N ASN A 42 -13.61 -1.07 6.08
CA ASN A 42 -12.79 -1.96 5.27
C ASN A 42 -11.30 -1.84 5.65
N PRO A 43 -10.68 -2.88 6.22
CA PRO A 43 -9.29 -2.81 6.68
C PRO A 43 -8.29 -2.56 5.53
N LYS A 44 -8.60 -3.01 4.31
CA LYS A 44 -7.77 -2.75 3.13
C LYS A 44 -7.74 -1.26 2.79
N ARG A 45 -8.89 -0.57 2.91
CA ARG A 45 -8.99 0.87 2.68
C ARG A 45 -8.28 1.64 3.79
N MET A 46 -8.44 1.23 5.05
CA MET A 46 -7.73 1.84 6.18
C MET A 46 -6.20 1.74 6.01
N LEU A 47 -5.69 0.56 5.67
CA LEU A 47 -4.25 0.38 5.41
C LEU A 47 -3.77 1.25 4.25
N TRP A 48 -4.55 1.31 3.16
CA TRP A 48 -4.24 2.21 2.04
C TRP A 48 -4.13 3.67 2.51
N THR A 49 -5.11 4.16 3.25
CA THR A 49 -5.12 5.53 3.78
C THR A 49 -3.91 5.79 4.67
N ILE A 50 -3.59 4.90 5.61
CA ILE A 50 -2.44 5.07 6.51
C ILE A 50 -1.13 5.18 5.72
N VAL A 51 -0.94 4.32 4.71
CA VAL A 51 0.28 4.34 3.88
C VAL A 51 0.28 5.56 2.94
N HIS A 52 -0.87 6.03 2.48
CA HIS A 52 -1.02 7.26 1.69
C HIS A 52 -0.55 8.48 2.47
N GLU A 53 -1.02 8.62 3.71
CA GLU A 53 -0.56 9.67 4.62
C GLU A 53 0.93 9.54 4.95
N LEU A 54 1.43 8.31 5.11
CA LEU A 54 2.88 8.08 5.25
C LEU A 54 3.66 8.55 4.00
N GLY A 55 3.08 8.36 2.80
CA GLY A 55 3.62 8.87 1.55
C GLY A 55 3.75 10.39 1.56
N HIS A 56 2.72 11.12 2.01
CA HIS A 56 2.80 12.57 2.17
C HIS A 56 3.93 13.01 3.11
N ILE A 57 4.13 12.28 4.22
CA ILE A 57 5.20 12.57 5.18
C ILE A 57 6.58 12.35 4.55
N LEU A 58 6.81 11.19 3.94
CA LEU A 58 8.12 10.81 3.39
C LEU A 58 8.50 11.62 2.15
N CYS A 59 7.51 11.98 1.32
CA CYS A 59 7.69 12.90 0.21
C CYS A 59 7.73 14.38 0.65
N LYS A 60 7.60 14.67 1.96
CA LYS A 60 7.66 16.01 2.58
C LYS A 60 6.59 16.98 2.08
N HIS A 61 5.46 16.45 1.63
CA HIS A 61 4.32 17.23 1.13
C HIS A 61 3.77 18.21 2.17
N ASN A 62 3.74 17.78 3.43
CA ASN A 62 3.26 18.61 4.55
C ASN A 62 4.06 19.91 4.75
N LYS A 63 5.35 19.92 4.38
CA LYS A 63 6.20 21.11 4.48
C LYS A 63 5.92 22.12 3.36
N ILE A 64 5.52 21.64 2.18
CA ILE A 64 5.20 22.47 1.02
C ILE A 64 3.89 23.21 1.27
N ASN A 65 2.86 22.49 1.74
CA ASN A 65 1.55 23.06 2.11
C ASN A 65 1.66 24.18 3.16
N SER A 66 2.69 24.13 4.02
CA SER A 66 2.90 25.13 5.08
C SER A 66 3.55 26.43 4.58
N ILE A 67 4.12 26.44 3.38
CA ILE A 67 4.96 27.55 2.87
C ILE A 67 4.27 28.29 1.71
N THR A 68 3.41 27.61 0.95
CA THR A 68 2.78 28.15 -0.26
C THR A 68 1.29 27.86 -0.28
N GLU A 69 0.47 28.82 -0.74
CA GLU A 69 -0.85 28.51 -1.27
C GLU A 69 -0.63 27.56 -2.46
N LEU A 70 -1.12 26.33 -2.36
CA LEU A 70 -0.97 25.33 -3.41
C LEU A 70 -1.89 25.72 -4.57
N ASP A 71 -1.35 25.82 -5.77
CA ASP A 71 -2.21 25.73 -6.95
C ASP A 71 -2.74 24.30 -7.11
N ASP A 72 -3.85 24.15 -7.82
CA ASP A 72 -4.55 22.87 -7.99
C ASP A 72 -3.64 21.81 -8.68
N ASP A 73 -2.75 22.21 -9.59
CA ASP A 73 -1.87 21.28 -10.31
C ASP A 73 -0.79 20.69 -9.37
N LEU A 74 -0.25 21.50 -8.46
CA LEU A 74 0.72 21.05 -7.47
C LEU A 74 0.07 20.11 -6.45
N TYR A 75 -1.14 20.43 -5.99
CA TYR A 75 -1.91 19.54 -5.12
C TYR A 75 -2.17 18.19 -5.80
N ASP A 76 -2.67 18.20 -7.04
CA ASP A 76 -2.93 16.99 -7.83
C ASP A 76 -1.65 16.17 -8.10
N PHE A 77 -0.51 16.83 -8.29
CA PHE A 77 0.77 16.13 -8.38
C PHE A 77 1.12 15.41 -7.08
N MET A 78 1.02 16.09 -5.94
CA MET A 78 1.35 15.55 -4.62
C MET A 78 0.44 14.37 -4.25
N GLU A 79 -0.86 14.46 -4.52
CA GLU A 79 -1.80 13.36 -4.33
C GLU A 79 -1.46 12.16 -5.22
N ARG A 80 -1.10 12.39 -6.49
CA ARG A 80 -0.68 11.30 -7.39
C ARG A 80 0.63 10.66 -6.96
N GLU A 81 1.58 11.44 -6.46
CA GLU A 81 2.84 10.93 -5.93
C GLU A 81 2.62 10.09 -4.66
N ALA A 82 1.78 10.53 -3.73
CA ALA A 82 1.42 9.75 -2.53
C ALA A 82 0.67 8.45 -2.87
N ASN A 83 -0.23 8.50 -3.85
CA ASN A 83 -0.89 7.30 -4.38
C ASN A 83 0.12 6.33 -5.02
N TYR A 84 1.08 6.87 -5.80
CA TYR A 84 2.13 6.07 -6.41
C TYR A 84 3.02 5.41 -5.34
N PHE A 85 3.48 6.18 -4.35
CA PHE A 85 4.22 5.69 -3.19
C PHE A 85 3.49 4.52 -2.52
N THR A 86 2.22 4.72 -2.14
CA THR A 86 1.39 3.72 -1.47
C THR A 86 1.29 2.44 -2.26
N SER A 87 1.05 2.58 -3.56
CA SER A 87 0.90 1.45 -4.44
C SER A 87 2.20 0.64 -4.55
N ILE A 88 3.37 1.29 -4.55
CA ILE A 88 4.70 0.63 -4.54
C ILE A 88 5.00 0.01 -3.18
N PHE A 89 4.68 0.71 -2.09
CA PHE A 89 4.89 0.24 -0.72
C PHE A 89 4.12 -1.05 -0.45
N LEU A 90 2.85 -1.11 -0.83
CA LEU A 90 2.00 -2.29 -0.58
C LEU A 90 2.26 -3.45 -1.54
N ALA A 91 2.73 -3.19 -2.76
CA ALA A 91 2.83 -4.22 -3.79
C ALA A 91 4.04 -3.97 -4.71
N HIS A 92 5.24 -3.97 -4.13
CA HIS A 92 6.47 -3.63 -4.85
C HIS A 92 6.73 -4.61 -6.02
N PRO A 93 6.92 -4.13 -7.27
CA PRO A 93 6.96 -5.01 -8.44
C PRO A 93 8.12 -6.01 -8.44
N ALA A 94 9.25 -5.65 -7.83
CA ALA A 94 10.36 -6.59 -7.64
C ALA A 94 9.98 -7.75 -6.71
N ILE A 95 9.27 -7.49 -5.61
CA ILE A 95 8.78 -8.52 -4.68
C ILE A 95 7.73 -9.40 -5.36
N LEU A 96 6.78 -8.80 -6.08
CA LEU A 96 5.78 -9.54 -6.86
C LEU A 96 6.42 -10.49 -7.88
N ARG A 97 7.58 -10.12 -8.43
CA ARG A 97 8.32 -11.01 -9.33
C ARG A 97 8.90 -12.21 -8.59
N GLU A 98 9.51 -11.99 -7.43
CA GLU A 98 10.09 -13.08 -6.62
C GLU A 98 9.02 -14.00 -6.01
N LEU A 99 7.80 -13.49 -5.79
CA LEU A 99 6.61 -14.27 -5.44
C LEU A 99 6.00 -15.01 -6.64
N ASN A 100 6.57 -14.88 -7.85
CA ASN A 100 6.11 -15.52 -9.08
C ASN A 100 4.61 -15.30 -9.37
N ILE A 101 4.16 -14.05 -9.32
CA ILE A 101 2.75 -13.68 -9.51
C ILE A 101 2.30 -13.84 -10.97
N HIS A 102 1.16 -14.52 -11.17
CA HIS A 102 0.50 -14.79 -12.46
C HIS A 102 -0.84 -14.10 -12.62
N SER A 103 -1.47 -13.58 -11.57
CA SER A 103 -2.79 -12.93 -11.68
C SER A 103 -2.99 -11.73 -10.77
N SER A 104 -3.96 -10.88 -11.09
CA SER A 104 -4.36 -9.78 -10.19
C SER A 104 -5.00 -10.29 -8.89
N TYR A 105 -5.59 -11.49 -8.91
CA TYR A 105 -6.18 -12.07 -7.71
C TYR A 105 -5.11 -12.42 -6.66
N GLU A 106 -3.97 -12.96 -7.10
CA GLU A 106 -2.85 -13.23 -6.20
C GLU A 106 -2.32 -11.94 -5.55
N ILE A 107 -2.21 -10.85 -6.31
CA ILE A 107 -1.84 -9.54 -5.75
C ILE A 107 -2.87 -9.08 -4.71
N GLU A 108 -4.16 -9.28 -4.98
CA GLU A 108 -5.22 -8.94 -4.03
C GLU A 108 -5.03 -9.66 -2.69
N VAL A 109 -4.71 -10.96 -2.75
CA VAL A 109 -4.53 -11.82 -1.58
C VAL A 109 -3.22 -11.51 -0.86
N PHE A 110 -2.09 -11.51 -1.56
CA PHE A 110 -0.76 -11.35 -0.94
C PHE A 110 -0.50 -9.94 -0.43
N CYS A 111 -1.02 -8.92 -1.11
CA CYS A 111 -0.75 -7.51 -0.79
C CYS A 111 -1.94 -6.82 -0.09
N ASN A 112 -2.99 -7.59 0.23
CA ASN A 112 -4.21 -7.10 0.88
C ASN A 112 -4.84 -5.88 0.18
N LEU A 113 -4.80 -5.85 -1.16
CA LEU A 113 -5.35 -4.76 -1.97
C LEU A 113 -6.83 -4.98 -2.28
N SER A 114 -7.52 -3.93 -2.72
CA SER A 114 -8.85 -4.08 -3.34
C SER A 114 -8.71 -4.72 -4.73
N THR A 115 -9.76 -5.40 -5.20
CA THR A 115 -9.77 -6.00 -6.55
C THR A 115 -9.42 -4.99 -7.64
N GLN A 116 -9.91 -3.76 -7.53
CA GLN A 116 -9.60 -2.70 -8.50
C GLN A 116 -8.14 -2.28 -8.45
N ALA A 117 -7.59 -2.05 -7.25
CA ALA A 117 -6.17 -1.69 -7.08
C ALA A 117 -5.25 -2.82 -7.56
N ALA A 118 -5.59 -4.08 -7.26
CA ALA A 118 -4.84 -5.24 -7.69
C ALA A 118 -4.82 -5.41 -9.22
N LYS A 119 -5.94 -5.11 -9.92
CA LYS A 119 -5.98 -5.08 -11.39
C LYS A 119 -5.04 -4.04 -11.98
N TYR A 120 -5.08 -2.80 -11.47
CA TYR A 120 -4.16 -1.74 -11.92
C TYR A 120 -2.70 -2.10 -11.65
N ARG A 121 -2.42 -2.63 -10.45
CA ARG A 121 -1.09 -3.09 -10.05
C ARG A 121 -0.58 -4.22 -10.94
N TYR A 122 -1.40 -5.22 -11.23
CA TYR A 122 -1.02 -6.33 -12.11
C TYR A 122 -0.70 -5.85 -13.54
N ALA A 123 -1.48 -4.90 -14.08
CA ALA A 123 -1.18 -4.30 -15.37
C ALA A 123 0.18 -3.56 -15.38
N SER A 124 0.48 -2.80 -14.31
CA SER A 124 1.78 -2.14 -14.13
C SER A 124 2.93 -3.15 -13.97
N PHE A 125 2.73 -4.18 -13.16
CA PHE A 125 3.69 -5.27 -12.94
C PHE A 125 4.06 -5.99 -14.23
N LYS A 126 3.08 -6.30 -15.09
CA LYS A 126 3.37 -6.88 -16.42
C LYS A 126 4.25 -5.99 -17.30
N ARG A 127 4.16 -4.67 -17.16
CA ARG A 127 5.07 -3.74 -17.87
C ARG A 127 6.44 -3.71 -17.24
N PHE A 128 6.54 -3.85 -15.92
CA PHE A 128 7.82 -3.96 -15.22
C PHE A 128 8.60 -5.22 -15.63
N THR A 129 7.92 -6.37 -15.75
CA THR A 129 8.58 -7.63 -16.10
C THR A 129 9.17 -7.67 -17.52
N THR A 130 8.70 -6.81 -18.43
CA THR A 130 9.32 -6.68 -19.77
C THR A 130 10.67 -5.97 -19.72
N LEU A 131 10.95 -5.17 -18.68
CA LEU A 131 12.12 -4.30 -18.62
C LEU A 131 13.41 -5.01 -18.17
N ARG A 132 13.37 -6.29 -17.78
CA ARG A 132 14.50 -7.20 -17.46
C ARG A 132 15.62 -6.67 -16.55
N PHE A 133 15.52 -5.47 -15.99
CA PHE A 133 16.54 -4.84 -15.17
C PHE A 133 16.00 -4.58 -13.76
N LEU A 134 16.80 -4.94 -12.75
CA LEU A 134 16.61 -4.52 -11.37
C LEU A 134 17.61 -3.41 -11.03
N THR A 135 17.11 -2.37 -10.38
CA THR A 135 17.93 -1.33 -9.75
C THR A 135 18.65 -1.87 -8.51
N GLY A 136 19.61 -1.10 -8.00
CA GLY A 136 20.24 -1.40 -6.70
C GLY A 136 19.23 -1.38 -5.55
N SER A 137 18.26 -0.46 -5.59
CA SER A 137 17.19 -0.36 -4.61
C SER A 137 16.27 -1.58 -4.63
N ASP A 138 15.92 -2.09 -5.82
CA ASP A 138 15.10 -3.30 -5.93
C ASP A 138 15.76 -4.50 -5.26
N LYS A 139 17.08 -4.65 -5.43
CA LYS A 139 17.85 -5.73 -4.80
C LYS A 139 17.84 -5.61 -3.29
N LEU A 140 18.05 -4.41 -2.75
CA LEU A 140 18.02 -4.19 -1.30
C LEU A 140 16.62 -4.48 -0.73
N ILE A 141 15.56 -4.10 -1.45
CA ILE A 141 14.18 -4.39 -1.07
C ILE A 141 13.94 -5.90 -1.07
N ILE A 142 14.39 -6.63 -2.10
CA ILE A 142 14.28 -8.10 -2.14
C ILE A 142 14.98 -8.73 -0.94
N GLU A 143 16.22 -8.33 -0.65
CA GLU A 143 16.98 -8.87 0.49
C GLU A 143 16.27 -8.60 1.83
N ASN A 144 15.73 -7.40 2.04
CA ASN A 144 15.00 -7.06 3.27
C ASN A 144 13.69 -7.85 3.43
N PHE A 145 13.13 -8.36 2.34
CA PHE A 145 11.89 -9.15 2.33
C PHE A 145 12.14 -10.64 2.10
N LYS A 146 13.39 -11.10 2.16
CA LYS A 146 13.77 -12.48 1.85
C LYS A 146 12.96 -13.50 2.65
N ASP A 147 12.93 -13.35 3.98
CA ASP A 147 12.21 -14.28 4.87
C ASP A 147 10.71 -14.33 4.54
N PHE A 148 10.11 -13.18 4.20
CA PHE A 148 8.72 -13.09 3.79
C PHE A 148 8.48 -13.81 2.44
N ILE A 149 9.35 -13.61 1.46
CA ILE A 149 9.27 -14.24 0.14
C ILE A 149 9.39 -15.77 0.29
N GLU A 150 10.37 -16.24 1.05
CA GLU A 150 10.62 -17.67 1.28
C GLU A 150 9.41 -18.31 1.95
N CYS A 151 8.92 -17.73 3.05
CA CYS A 151 7.72 -18.19 3.75
C CYS A 151 6.50 -18.30 2.84
N LYS A 152 6.27 -17.30 1.96
CA LYS A 152 5.12 -17.32 1.05
C LYS A 152 5.25 -18.30 -0.10
N ASN A 153 6.47 -18.51 -0.59
CA ASN A 153 6.72 -19.54 -1.60
C ASN A 153 6.53 -20.94 -1.00
N GLU A 154 6.93 -21.17 0.25
CA GLU A 154 6.67 -22.41 0.98
C GLU A 154 5.17 -22.66 1.16
N ASP A 155 4.42 -21.68 1.70
CA ASP A 155 2.94 -21.74 1.84
C ASP A 155 2.27 -22.15 0.52
N TYR A 156 2.74 -21.58 -0.60
CA TYR A 156 2.20 -21.87 -1.93
C TYR A 156 2.53 -23.29 -2.40
N GLN A 157 3.76 -23.78 -2.18
CA GLN A 157 4.10 -25.16 -2.51
C GLN A 157 3.30 -26.16 -1.68
N GLU A 158 3.09 -25.90 -0.39
CA GLU A 158 2.24 -26.73 0.46
C GLU A 158 0.80 -26.78 -0.06
N HIS A 159 0.25 -25.63 -0.45
CA HIS A 159 -1.08 -25.56 -1.07
C HIS A 159 -1.16 -26.40 -2.36
N LEU A 160 -0.18 -26.29 -3.25
CA LEU A 160 -0.14 -27.09 -4.48
C LEU A 160 -0.05 -28.60 -4.19
N ASN A 161 0.79 -29.00 -3.24
CA ASN A 161 0.91 -30.38 -2.80
C ASN A 161 -0.41 -30.91 -2.25
N PHE A 162 -1.08 -30.13 -1.39
CA PHE A 162 -2.40 -30.44 -0.87
C PHE A 162 -3.42 -30.65 -2.00
N MET A 163 -3.52 -29.69 -2.94
CA MET A 163 -4.47 -29.79 -4.06
C MET A 163 -4.19 -31.01 -4.96
N SER A 164 -2.91 -31.31 -5.21
CA SER A 164 -2.52 -32.47 -6.03
C SER A 164 -2.93 -33.81 -5.42
N ALA A 165 -2.96 -33.91 -4.08
CA ALA A 165 -3.36 -35.13 -3.37
C ALA A 165 -4.83 -35.50 -3.61
N PHE A 166 -5.69 -34.53 -3.97
CA PHE A 166 -7.09 -34.77 -4.32
C PHE A 166 -7.32 -35.02 -5.81
N GLN A 167 -6.36 -34.66 -6.66
CA GLN A 167 -6.44 -34.89 -8.11
C GLN A 167 -5.95 -36.30 -8.52
N GLY A 168 -5.21 -36.99 -7.65
CA GLY A 168 -4.62 -38.32 -7.91
C GLY A 168 -5.52 -39.55 -7.66
N ASN A 169 -6.80 -39.40 -7.28
CA ASN A 169 -7.67 -40.51 -6.85
C ASN A 169 -8.89 -40.77 -7.75
N PHE A 170 -8.78 -40.52 -9.06
CA PHE A 170 -9.77 -40.98 -10.03
C PHE A 170 -9.10 -41.92 -11.05
N PHE A 171 -8.98 -43.19 -10.68
CA PHE A 171 -8.76 -44.31 -11.60
C PHE A 171 -9.99 -45.19 -11.60
#